data_AF-A0A935SPY7-F1
#
_entry.id   AF-A0A935SPY7-F1
#
_cell.length_a   1.000
_cell.length_b   1.000
_cell.length_c   1.000
_cell.angle_alpha   90.00
_cell.angle_beta   90.00
_cell.angle_gamma   90.00
#
_symmetry.space_group_name_H-M   'P 1'
#
loop_
_entity.id
_entity.type
_entity.pdbx_description
1 polymer ?
#
loop_
_entity_poly.entity_id
_entity_poly.type
_entity_poly.pdbx_seq_one_letter_code
_entity_poly.pdbx_strand_id
1 'polypeptide(L)'
;MKTFSAEEKTNPPRSIYQYTYNNATVYYVPAKCCDFFSDLYDSKCNIIAHPDGGFTGRGDGTAKDFFEKRTNEKLIWRDER
;
A
#
# COMPACT_ATOMS: atom_id res chain seq x y z
N MET A 1 -2.84 -15.44 7.08
CA MET A 1 -2.28 -15.10 5.74
C MET A 1 -3.43 -14.84 4.79
N LYS A 2 -3.63 -13.59 4.34
CA LYS A 2 -4.48 -13.32 3.17
C LYS A 2 -3.63 -13.57 1.93
N THR A 3 -3.99 -14.57 1.14
CA THR A 3 -3.22 -14.98 -0.04
C THR A 3 -3.65 -14.15 -1.23
N PHE A 4 -2.83 -13.17 -1.64
CA PHE A 4 -3.12 -12.25 -2.75
C PHE A 4 -3.43 -12.95 -4.10
N SER A 5 -2.91 -14.17 -4.30
CA SER A 5 -3.12 -14.95 -5.53
C SER A 5 -4.54 -15.54 -5.68
N ALA A 6 -5.27 -15.69 -4.57
CA ALA A 6 -6.61 -16.31 -4.54
C ALA A 6 -7.77 -15.31 -4.66
N GLU A 7 -7.50 -14.00 -4.76
CA GLU A 7 -8.53 -12.98 -4.92
C GLU A 7 -8.92 -12.74 -6.39
N GLU A 8 -10.16 -12.27 -6.59
CA GLU A 8 -10.69 -11.88 -7.89
C GLU A 8 -9.79 -10.85 -8.60
N LYS A 9 -9.71 -10.95 -9.93
CA LYS A 9 -8.94 -10.00 -10.75
C LYS A 9 -9.41 -8.57 -10.47
N THR A 10 -8.49 -7.70 -10.08
CA THR A 10 -8.79 -6.27 -9.85
C THR A 10 -8.33 -5.44 -11.03
N ASN A 11 -9.07 -4.36 -11.34
CA ASN A 11 -8.64 -3.33 -12.28
C ASN A 11 -8.55 -1.98 -11.53
N PRO A 12 -7.36 -1.42 -11.30
CA PRO A 12 -6.05 -1.86 -11.80
C PRO A 12 -5.54 -3.15 -11.13
N PRO A 13 -4.60 -3.87 -11.77
CA PRO A 13 -3.96 -5.05 -11.19
C PRO A 13 -3.28 -4.70 -9.86
N ARG A 14 -3.42 -5.59 -8.86
CA ARG A 14 -2.76 -5.38 -7.57
C ARG A 14 -1.24 -5.30 -7.76
N SER A 15 -0.63 -4.46 -6.96
CA SER A 15 0.82 -4.29 -6.90
C SER A 15 1.25 -4.10 -5.45
N ILE A 16 2.49 -4.47 -5.16
CA ILE A 16 3.13 -4.25 -3.87
C ILE A 16 4.43 -3.52 -4.15
N TYR A 17 4.57 -2.36 -3.54
CA TYR A 17 5.76 -1.53 -3.61
C TYR A 17 6.48 -1.57 -2.26
N GLN A 18 7.79 -1.70 -2.29
CA GLN A 18 8.65 -1.53 -1.13
C GLN A 18 9.21 -0.11 -1.13
N TYR A 19 9.25 0.51 0.05
CA TYR A 19 9.88 1.80 0.28
C TYR A 19 10.72 1.79 1.56
N THR A 20 11.57 2.80 1.70
CA THR A 20 12.11 3.24 2.98
C THR A 20 11.31 4.42 3.49
N TYR A 21 10.77 4.32 4.70
CA TYR A 21 10.03 5.39 5.39
C TYR A 21 10.36 5.35 6.88
N ASN A 22 10.66 6.51 7.48
CA ASN A 22 11.12 6.61 8.87
C ASN A 22 12.28 5.65 9.22
N ASN A 23 13.26 5.51 8.31
CA ASN A 23 14.40 4.58 8.42
C ASN A 23 14.02 3.09 8.54
N ALA A 24 12.78 2.73 8.21
CA ALA A 24 12.29 1.35 8.18
C ALA A 24 11.88 0.96 6.75
N THR A 25 11.98 -0.34 6.44
CA THR A 25 11.40 -0.91 5.23
C THR A 25 9.90 -1.09 5.44
N VAL A 26 9.11 -0.54 4.52
CA VAL A 26 7.65 -0.64 4.52
C VAL A 26 7.15 -1.11 3.17
N TYR A 27 5.94 -1.68 3.16
CA TYR A 27 5.30 -2.21 1.95
C TYR A 27 3.97 -1.53 1.73
N TYR A 28 3.83 -0.89 0.58
CA TYR A 28 2.66 -0.14 0.17
C TYR A 28 1.84 -0.96 -0.83
N VAL A 29 0.55 -1.10 -0.54
CA VAL A 29 -0.43 -1.75 -1.41
C VAL A 29 -1.45 -0.69 -1.82
N PRO A 30 -1.47 -0.24 -3.09
CA PRO A 30 -2.43 0.74 -3.56
C PRO A 30 -3.88 0.28 -3.37
N ALA A 31 -4.77 1.24 -3.15
CA ALA A 31 -6.21 0.99 -3.09
C ALA A 31 -6.71 0.36 -4.41
N LYS A 32 -7.67 -0.56 -4.31
CA LYS A 32 -8.32 -1.16 -5.49
C LYS A 32 -9.18 -0.16 -6.27
N CYS A 33 -9.78 0.80 -5.58
CA CYS A 33 -10.68 1.81 -6.11
C CYS A 33 -10.65 3.03 -5.18
N CYS A 34 -11.06 4.20 -5.68
CA CYS A 34 -10.98 5.50 -5.00
C CYS A 34 -11.61 5.52 -3.60
N ASP A 35 -12.66 4.73 -3.38
CA ASP A 35 -13.37 4.67 -2.09
C ASP A 35 -12.71 3.76 -1.05
N PHE A 36 -11.69 2.99 -1.43
CA PHE A 36 -10.95 2.11 -0.52
C PHE A 36 -9.67 2.79 -0.08
N PHE A 37 -9.22 2.45 1.13
CA PHE A 37 -7.90 2.82 1.59
C PHE A 37 -6.82 1.99 0.89
N SER A 38 -5.65 2.60 0.71
CA SER A 38 -4.42 1.83 0.55
C SER A 38 -3.95 1.29 1.89
N ASP A 39 -3.12 0.26 1.85
CA ASP A 39 -2.51 -0.31 3.04
C ASP A 39 -1.00 -0.05 3.05
N LEU A 40 -0.49 0.38 4.20
CA LEU A 40 0.94 0.43 4.48
C LEU A 40 1.28 -0.61 5.54
N TYR A 41 2.18 -1.53 5.20
CA TYR A 41 2.63 -2.60 6.08
C TYR A 41 4.06 -2.38 6.57
N ASP A 42 4.36 -2.84 7.79
CA ASP A 42 5.73 -3.01 8.28
C ASP A 42 6.37 -4.32 7.77
N SER A 43 7.63 -4.55 8.14
CA SER A 43 8.35 -5.79 7.82
C SER A 43 7.84 -7.06 8.51
N LYS A 44 6.90 -6.91 9.45
CA LYS A 44 6.23 -8.00 10.17
C LYS A 44 4.81 -8.25 9.61
N CYS A 45 4.47 -7.64 8.48
CA CYS A 45 3.16 -7.73 7.83
C CYS A 45 2.00 -7.16 8.67
N ASN A 46 2.27 -6.22 9.58
CA ASN A 46 1.22 -5.47 10.28
C ASN A 46 0.87 -4.22 9.48
N ILE A 47 -0.42 -3.91 9.37
CA ILE A 47 -0.87 -2.61 8.85
C ILE A 47 -0.48 -1.55 9.87
N ILE A 48 0.25 -0.54 9.42
CA ILE A 48 0.69 0.59 10.24
C ILE A 48 -0.02 1.89 9.89
N ALA A 49 -0.58 2.00 8.67
CA ALA A 49 -1.30 3.18 8.22
C ALA A 49 -2.12 2.93 6.95
N HIS A 50 -3.08 3.82 6.70
CA HIS A 50 -3.73 4.02 5.40
C HIS A 50 -3.34 5.40 4.84
N PRO A 51 -2.31 5.50 3.99
CA PRO A 51 -1.75 6.80 3.60
C PRO A 51 -2.59 7.55 2.55
N ASP A 52 -3.38 6.86 1.71
CA ASP A 52 -4.33 7.47 0.77
C ASP A 52 -5.64 6.67 0.66
N GLY A 53 -6.51 7.14 -0.24
CA GLY A 53 -7.79 6.52 -0.53
C GLY A 53 -8.87 6.89 0.48
N GLY A 54 -9.95 6.11 0.48
CA GLY A 54 -11.19 6.44 1.20
C GLY A 54 -11.93 7.63 0.59
N PHE A 55 -13.09 7.97 1.15
CA PHE A 55 -13.96 9.02 0.60
C PHE A 55 -13.30 10.40 0.40
N THR A 56 -12.28 10.71 1.19
CA THR A 56 -11.54 11.98 1.08
C THR A 56 -10.29 11.90 0.21
N GLY A 57 -9.85 10.68 -0.14
CA GLY A 57 -8.57 10.42 -0.79
C GLY A 57 -7.34 10.63 0.10
N ARG A 58 -7.51 10.97 1.38
CA ARG A 58 -6.43 11.34 2.31
C ARG A 58 -6.05 10.23 3.30
N GLY A 59 -6.60 9.03 3.11
CA GLY A 59 -6.34 7.92 4.02
C GLY A 59 -6.95 8.13 5.41
N ASP A 60 -6.37 7.48 6.41
CA ASP A 60 -6.81 7.54 7.82
C ASP A 60 -6.15 8.66 8.63
N GLY A 61 -5.20 9.39 8.03
CA GLY A 61 -4.47 10.48 8.67
C GLY A 61 -3.33 10.07 9.60
N THR A 62 -2.95 8.79 9.67
CA THR A 62 -1.83 8.31 10.50
C THR A 62 -0.46 8.55 9.83
N ALA A 63 -0.37 8.43 8.51
CA ALA A 63 0.87 8.60 7.73
C ALA A 63 0.73 9.68 6.64
N LYS A 64 0.40 10.91 7.04
CA LYS A 64 0.11 12.04 6.13
C LYS A 64 1.29 12.45 5.26
N ASP A 65 2.52 12.25 5.75
CA ASP A 65 3.77 12.61 5.09
C ASP A 65 4.40 11.43 4.34
N PHE A 66 3.70 10.28 4.25
CA PHE A 66 4.23 9.08 3.62
C PHE A 66 4.69 9.33 2.18
N PHE A 67 3.85 9.97 1.36
CA PHE A 67 4.17 10.23 -0.05
C PHE A 67 5.31 11.24 -0.23
N GLU A 68 5.54 12.12 0.75
CA GLU A 68 6.61 13.12 0.72
C GLU A 68 7.95 12.54 1.19
N LYS A 69 7.93 11.65 2.20
CA LYS A 69 9.13 11.13 2.87
C LYS A 69 9.58 9.75 2.40
N ARG A 70 8.72 8.98 1.73
CA ARG A 70 9.09 7.65 1.21
C ARG A 70 10.20 7.77 0.18
N THR A 71 11.16 6.87 0.25
CA THR A 71 12.30 6.79 -0.68
C THR A 71 12.54 5.34 -1.11
N ASN A 72 13.49 5.11 -2.02
CA ASN A 72 13.89 3.78 -2.48
C ASN A 72 12.73 2.93 -3.01
N GLU A 73 11.86 3.52 -3.83
CA GLU A 73 10.74 2.81 -4.46
C GLU A 73 11.21 1.56 -5.21
N LYS A 74 10.60 0.42 -4.90
CA LYS A 74 10.79 -0.83 -5.64
C LYS A 74 9.46 -1.54 -5.82
N LEU A 75 9.05 -1.80 -7.05
CA LEU A 75 7.97 -2.74 -7.32
C LEU A 75 8.48 -4.16 -7.03
N ILE A 76 7.93 -4.82 -6.01
CA ILE A 76 8.36 -6.17 -5.61
C ILE A 76 7.41 -7.26 -6.08
N TRP A 77 6.16 -6.89 -6.39
CA TRP A 77 5.18 -7.81 -6.93
C TRP A 77 4.09 -7.04 -7.68
N ARG A 78 3.61 -7.62 -8.77
CA ARG A 78 2.44 -7.16 -9.53
C ARG A 78 1.66 -8.37 -9.99
N ASP A 79 0.34 -8.26 -9.98
CA ASP A 79 -0.53 -9.25 -10.61
C ASP A 79 -0.41 -9.12 -12.14
N GLU A 80 0.04 -10.17 -12.82
CA GLU A 80 0.22 -10.21 -14.28
C GLU A 80 -0.98 -10.82 -15.03
N ARG A 81 -2.04 -11.22 -14.31
CA ARG A 81 -3.20 -11.97 -14.85
C ARG A 81 -4.22 -11.13 -15.60
#